data_AF-A0A510KKM0-F1
#
_entry.id   AF-A0A510KKM0-F1
#
_cell.length_a   1.000
_cell.length_b   1.000
_cell.length_c   1.000
_cell.angle_alpha   90.00
_cell.angle_beta   90.00
_cell.angle_gamma   90.00
#
_symmetry.space_group_name_H-M   'P 1'
#
loop_
_entity.id
_entity.type
_entity.pdbx_description
1 polymer ?
#
loop_
_entity_poly.entity_id
_entity_poly.type
_entity_poly.pdbx_seq_one_letter_code
_entity_poly.pdbx_strand_id
1 'polypeptide(L)'
;MEIQDFRESSHSSYFKEWYGKVIWKGEEIRVSLTISKKCDNVELEKEKMFKILEELYLNQDEWNKKVKDTMVKYFYDVLNDDFFDDGVFPEYPTCYDMLFEILKDDFTKEEAERIWKTKVFPLDKYRNYIFVDNIQITNEGNFYFEVADDYTVVGDNWIWLKGNIDKGFFAASFDDLFEFVTDLELNDEFSSILREKFKIGYADASSFFVSRREGLTKLYYKKNHKLAAIGNYKSGKKEGIWKFYDEDGKLTKKVNYVNDIAEEEVVYGIN
;
A
#
# COMPACT_ATOMS: atom_id res chain seq x y z
N MET A 1 10.12 -1.18 -27.34
CA MET A 1 9.00 -0.56 -26.59
C MET A 1 8.68 0.78 -27.23
N GLU A 2 7.43 1.02 -27.61
CA GLU A 2 6.99 2.33 -28.10
C GLU A 2 6.17 3.01 -27.00
N ILE A 3 6.51 4.26 -26.66
CA ILE A 3 5.79 5.05 -25.67
C ILE A 3 4.94 6.07 -26.41
N GLN A 4 3.63 5.97 -26.29
CA GLN A 4 2.68 6.85 -26.96
C GLN A 4 2.36 8.08 -26.09
N ASP A 5 2.03 9.19 -26.74
CA ASP A 5 1.59 10.44 -26.11
C ASP A 5 2.52 10.98 -25.01
N PHE A 6 3.82 10.72 -25.11
CA PHE A 6 4.77 11.10 -24.08
C PHE A 6 4.93 12.62 -23.96
N ARG A 7 4.41 13.19 -22.88
CA ARG A 7 4.38 14.65 -22.68
C ARG A 7 4.63 15.05 -21.24
N GLU A 8 5.23 16.22 -21.05
CA GLU A 8 5.36 16.84 -19.74
C GLU A 8 4.00 17.33 -19.24
N SER A 9 3.74 17.16 -17.95
CA SER A 9 2.59 17.72 -17.26
C SER A 9 3.05 18.21 -15.88
N SER A 10 3.64 19.40 -15.82
CA SER A 10 4.23 19.95 -14.60
C SER A 10 3.28 20.92 -13.88
N HIS A 11 2.47 20.40 -12.96
CA HIS A 11 1.66 21.21 -12.02
C HIS A 11 2.21 21.18 -10.57
N SER A 12 3.14 20.28 -10.27
CA SER A 12 3.72 20.10 -8.93
C SER A 12 4.76 21.18 -8.60
N SER A 13 4.79 21.67 -7.36
CA SER A 13 5.87 22.54 -6.86
C SER A 13 7.19 21.80 -6.62
N TYR A 14 7.16 20.47 -6.55
CA TYR A 14 8.30 19.64 -6.15
C TYR A 14 8.88 18.79 -7.29
N PHE A 15 8.04 18.40 -8.25
CA PHE A 15 8.42 17.45 -9.30
C PHE A 15 8.09 17.98 -10.69
N LYS A 16 8.83 17.45 -11.67
CA LYS A 16 8.44 17.43 -13.08
C LYS A 16 8.00 16.01 -13.41
N GLU A 17 6.89 15.91 -14.12
CA GLU A 17 6.28 14.64 -14.46
C GLU A 17 6.06 14.58 -15.97
N TRP A 18 6.34 13.41 -16.55
CA TRP A 18 6.03 13.10 -17.92
C TRP A 18 5.18 11.85 -17.94
N TYR A 19 4.14 11.85 -18.77
CA TYR A 19 3.23 10.73 -18.91
C TYR A 19 3.23 10.25 -20.33
N GLY A 20 3.16 8.94 -20.51
CA GLY A 20 2.88 8.29 -21.77
C GLY A 20 2.10 7.00 -21.54
N LYS A 21 1.99 6.20 -22.60
CA LYS A 21 1.30 4.92 -22.59
C LYS A 21 2.16 3.84 -23.22
N VAL A 22 2.06 2.61 -22.72
CA VAL A 22 2.70 1.42 -23.30
C VAL A 22 1.74 0.25 -23.29
N ILE A 23 1.97 -0.72 -24.18
CA ILE A 23 1.25 -2.00 -24.15
C ILE A 23 1.96 -2.97 -23.20
N TRP A 24 1.41 -3.17 -22.01
CA TRP A 24 1.89 -4.10 -21.00
C TRP A 24 0.98 -5.32 -20.93
N LYS A 25 1.54 -6.51 -21.16
CA LYS A 25 0.80 -7.79 -21.14
C LYS A 25 -0.44 -7.84 -22.04
N GLY A 26 -0.47 -7.03 -23.10
CA GLY A 26 -1.57 -6.96 -24.07
C GLY A 26 -2.54 -5.80 -23.83
N GLU A 27 -2.43 -5.13 -22.69
CA GLU A 27 -3.29 -4.01 -22.29
C GLU A 27 -2.54 -2.68 -22.36
N GLU A 28 -3.26 -1.61 -22.67
CA GLU A 28 -2.70 -0.26 -22.62
C GLU A 28 -2.64 0.21 -21.15
N ILE A 29 -1.44 0.53 -20.67
CA ILE A 29 -1.23 1.05 -19.32
C ILE A 29 -0.58 2.42 -19.37
N ARG A 30 -0.75 3.19 -18.29
CA ARG A 30 -0.03 4.47 -18.15
C ARG A 30 1.41 4.21 -17.74
N VAL A 31 2.31 5.05 -18.23
CA VAL A 31 3.67 5.15 -17.69
C VAL A 31 3.97 6.58 -17.32
N SER A 32 4.73 6.77 -16.25
CA SER A 32 5.16 8.09 -15.84
C SER A 32 6.62 8.14 -15.40
N LEU A 33 7.30 9.20 -15.81
CA LEU A 33 8.64 9.54 -15.31
C LEU A 33 8.48 10.73 -14.36
N THR A 34 8.99 10.61 -13.14
CA THR A 34 8.95 11.67 -12.14
C THR A 34 10.35 12.06 -11.70
N ILE A 35 10.65 13.35 -11.79
CA ILE A 35 11.98 13.89 -11.49
C ILE A 35 11.83 15.06 -10.52
N SER A 36 12.65 15.08 -9.45
CA SER A 36 12.75 16.24 -8.55
C SER A 36 13.05 17.54 -9.32
N LYS A 37 12.35 18.62 -9.01
CA LYS A 37 12.62 19.95 -9.63
C LYS A 37 14.02 20.48 -9.29
N LYS A 38 14.68 19.93 -8.28
CA LYS A 38 16.06 20.24 -7.92
C LYS A 38 17.10 19.53 -8.80
N CYS A 39 16.68 18.64 -9.70
CA CYS A 39 17.58 17.92 -10.58
C CYS A 39 18.23 18.86 -11.61
N ASP A 40 19.56 18.84 -11.67
CA ASP A 40 20.35 19.69 -12.58
C ASP A 40 20.30 19.22 -14.04
N ASN A 41 20.16 17.90 -14.28
CA ASN A 41 20.20 17.33 -15.63
C ASN A 41 19.03 16.37 -15.89
N VAL A 42 17.88 16.95 -16.24
CA VAL A 42 16.63 16.23 -16.50
C VAL A 42 16.75 15.19 -17.62
N GLU A 43 17.44 15.51 -18.72
CA GLU A 43 17.52 14.59 -19.86
C GLU A 43 18.37 13.35 -19.53
N LEU A 44 19.48 13.52 -18.81
CA LEU A 44 20.28 12.39 -18.35
C LEU A 44 19.48 11.45 -17.42
N GLU A 45 18.69 12.02 -16.50
CA GLU A 45 17.85 11.21 -15.62
C GLU A 45 16.73 10.50 -16.39
N LYS A 46 16.10 11.17 -17.36
CA LYS A 46 15.13 10.51 -18.26
C LYS A 46 15.76 9.33 -18.99
N GLU A 47 16.97 9.46 -19.52
CA GLU A 47 17.69 8.35 -20.18
C GLU A 47 17.91 7.16 -19.24
N LYS A 48 18.29 7.40 -17.98
CA LYS A 48 18.44 6.33 -16.98
C LYS A 48 17.11 5.65 -16.67
N MET A 49 16.06 6.45 -16.48
CA MET A 49 14.72 5.94 -16.16
C MET A 49 14.11 5.17 -17.33
N PHE A 50 14.37 5.56 -18.58
CA PHE A 50 13.95 4.78 -19.75
C PHE A 50 14.63 3.42 -19.82
N LYS A 51 15.89 3.30 -19.40
CA LYS A 51 16.56 1.98 -19.30
C LYS A 51 15.87 1.08 -18.29
N ILE A 52 15.45 1.62 -17.15
CA ILE A 52 14.65 0.88 -16.15
C ILE A 52 13.33 0.44 -16.79
N LEU A 53 12.61 1.35 -17.45
CA LEU A 53 11.34 1.01 -18.10
C LEU A 53 11.51 -0.07 -19.17
N GLU A 54 12.56 0.02 -19.98
CA GLU A 54 12.90 -0.97 -21.00
C GLU A 54 13.19 -2.33 -20.38
N GLU A 55 13.95 -2.38 -19.29
CA GLU A 55 14.23 -3.62 -18.57
C GLU A 55 12.97 -4.24 -17.96
N LEU A 56 12.10 -3.42 -17.35
CA LEU A 56 10.79 -3.87 -16.86
C LEU A 56 9.95 -4.45 -18.01
N TYR A 57 9.92 -3.76 -19.15
CA TYR A 57 9.13 -4.13 -20.33
C TYR A 57 9.61 -5.42 -20.99
N LEU A 58 10.93 -5.57 -21.16
CA LEU A 58 11.53 -6.79 -21.73
C LEU A 58 11.29 -8.01 -20.83
N ASN A 59 11.17 -7.80 -19.52
CA ASN A 59 10.93 -8.84 -18.52
C ASN A 59 9.50 -8.80 -17.95
N GLN A 60 8.54 -8.26 -18.72
CA GLN A 60 7.17 -8.00 -18.23
C GLN A 60 6.47 -9.26 -17.71
N ASP A 61 6.75 -10.45 -18.24
CA ASP A 61 6.19 -11.70 -17.74
C ASP A 61 6.63 -12.00 -16.30
N GLU A 62 7.92 -11.81 -16.03
CA GLU A 62 8.50 -12.02 -14.70
C GLU A 62 7.99 -10.96 -13.72
N TRP A 63 7.99 -9.69 -14.13
CA TRP A 63 7.52 -8.59 -13.28
C TRP A 63 6.03 -8.69 -12.99
N ASN A 64 5.22 -9.05 -13.98
CA ASN A 64 3.79 -9.26 -13.78
C ASN A 64 3.52 -10.44 -12.84
N LYS A 65 4.32 -11.51 -12.91
CA LYS A 65 4.26 -12.60 -11.92
C LYS A 65 4.63 -12.10 -10.52
N LYS A 66 5.72 -11.34 -10.38
CA LYS A 66 6.16 -10.74 -9.11
C LYS A 66 5.08 -9.82 -8.52
N VAL A 67 4.39 -9.03 -9.34
CA VAL A 67 3.24 -8.20 -8.92
C VAL A 67 2.17 -9.08 -8.29
N LYS A 68 1.71 -10.10 -9.02
CA LYS A 68 0.65 -11.01 -8.54
C LYS A 68 1.06 -11.75 -7.26
N ASP A 69 2.31 -12.22 -7.18
CA ASP A 69 2.85 -12.87 -5.98
C ASP A 69 2.90 -11.91 -4.78
N THR A 70 3.41 -10.70 -4.98
CA THR A 70 3.50 -9.67 -3.93
C THR A 70 2.12 -9.24 -3.45
N MET A 71 1.15 -9.05 -4.36
CA MET A 71 -0.22 -8.70 -4.00
C MET A 71 -0.87 -9.79 -3.16
N VAL A 72 -0.85 -11.05 -3.62
CA VAL A 72 -1.40 -12.17 -2.85
C VAL A 72 -0.79 -12.24 -1.46
N LYS A 73 0.54 -12.07 -1.35
CA LYS A 73 1.22 -12.01 -0.05
C LYS A 73 0.76 -10.82 0.79
N TYR A 74 0.62 -9.64 0.19
CA TYR A 74 0.16 -8.43 0.88
C TYR A 74 -1.26 -8.62 1.44
N PHE A 75 -2.18 -9.21 0.66
CA PHE A 75 -3.51 -9.59 1.15
C PHE A 75 -3.45 -10.56 2.34
N TYR A 76 -2.60 -11.59 2.27
CA TYR A 76 -2.44 -12.55 3.39
C TYR A 76 -1.78 -11.96 4.64
N ASP A 77 -0.72 -11.18 4.48
CA ASP A 77 0.12 -10.77 5.61
C ASP A 77 -0.35 -9.46 6.25
N VAL A 78 -1.00 -8.60 5.47
CA VAL A 78 -1.36 -7.23 5.89
C VAL A 78 -2.87 -7.06 6.05
N LEU A 79 -3.66 -7.60 5.12
CA LEU A 79 -5.11 -7.37 5.10
C LEU A 79 -5.93 -8.48 5.78
N ASN A 80 -5.38 -9.69 5.94
CA ASN A 80 -6.13 -10.88 6.31
C ASN A 80 -7.00 -10.79 7.59
N ASP A 81 -6.55 -10.15 8.67
CA ASP A 81 -7.33 -10.11 9.93
C ASP A 81 -8.24 -8.87 10.06
N ASP A 82 -7.92 -7.72 9.46
CA ASP A 82 -8.71 -6.48 9.59
C ASP A 82 -9.62 -6.18 8.39
N PHE A 83 -9.31 -6.74 7.21
CA PHE A 83 -10.05 -6.47 5.97
C PHE A 83 -11.30 -7.36 5.85
N PHE A 84 -11.26 -8.56 6.44
CA PHE A 84 -12.39 -9.51 6.45
C PHE A 84 -13.13 -9.57 7.80
N ASP A 85 -12.71 -8.80 8.81
CA ASP A 85 -13.40 -8.68 10.10
C ASP A 85 -14.14 -7.33 10.20
N ASP A 86 -15.36 -7.32 9.70
CA ASP A 86 -16.27 -6.18 9.67
C ASP A 86 -17.50 -6.45 10.55
N GLY A 87 -17.25 -6.82 11.81
CA GLY A 87 -18.25 -6.76 12.87
C GLY A 87 -18.74 -5.33 13.21
N VAL A 88 -18.28 -4.30 12.50
CA VAL A 88 -18.55 -2.88 12.79
C VAL A 88 -19.86 -2.39 12.15
N PHE A 89 -20.28 -2.96 11.02
CA PHE A 89 -21.49 -2.54 10.29
C PHE A 89 -22.27 -3.74 9.73
N PRO A 90 -23.08 -4.42 10.55
CA PRO A 90 -23.80 -5.64 10.16
C PRO A 90 -24.83 -5.45 9.03
N GLU A 91 -25.15 -4.21 8.67
CA GLU A 91 -26.04 -3.89 7.55
C GLU A 91 -25.38 -3.92 6.16
N TYR A 92 -24.05 -3.98 6.05
CA TYR A 92 -23.33 -4.04 4.77
C TYR A 92 -22.73 -5.43 4.50
N PRO A 93 -22.67 -5.88 3.23
CA PRO A 93 -21.92 -7.08 2.87
C PRO A 93 -20.46 -6.95 3.28
N THR A 94 -19.89 -8.03 3.79
CA THR A 94 -18.50 -8.00 4.20
C THR A 94 -17.57 -7.92 2.99
N CYS A 95 -16.31 -7.47 3.15
CA CYS A 95 -15.34 -7.57 2.06
C CYS A 95 -15.20 -9.01 1.55
N TYR A 96 -15.39 -9.98 2.45
CA TYR A 96 -15.44 -11.39 2.12
C TYR A 96 -16.66 -11.73 1.23
N ASP A 97 -17.84 -11.22 1.57
CA ASP A 97 -19.07 -11.48 0.83
C ASP A 97 -19.02 -10.84 -0.57
N MET A 98 -18.49 -9.63 -0.68
CA MET A 98 -18.27 -8.97 -1.98
C MET A 98 -17.31 -9.79 -2.86
N LEU A 99 -16.17 -10.18 -2.30
CA LEU A 99 -15.17 -11.01 -2.98
C LEU A 99 -15.75 -12.36 -3.42
N PHE A 100 -16.51 -13.01 -2.54
CA PHE A 100 -17.14 -14.29 -2.84
C PHE A 100 -18.17 -14.15 -3.96
N GLU A 101 -19.03 -13.13 -3.93
CA GLU A 101 -20.05 -12.93 -4.96
C GLU A 101 -19.48 -12.70 -6.35
N ILE A 102 -18.32 -12.06 -6.46
CA ILE A 102 -17.66 -11.81 -7.74
C ILE A 102 -16.99 -13.09 -8.26
N LEU A 103 -16.38 -13.86 -7.37
CA LEU A 103 -15.58 -15.02 -7.74
C LEU A 103 -16.35 -16.34 -7.70
N LYS A 104 -17.62 -16.35 -7.27
CA LYS A 104 -18.44 -17.55 -7.15
C LYS A 104 -18.52 -18.37 -8.46
N ASP A 105 -18.50 -17.69 -9.60
CA ASP A 105 -18.60 -18.32 -10.92
C ASP A 105 -17.27 -18.97 -11.37
N ASP A 106 -16.15 -18.57 -10.75
CA ASP A 106 -14.84 -19.22 -10.95
C ASP A 106 -14.68 -20.48 -10.11
N PHE A 107 -15.57 -20.74 -9.15
CA PHE A 107 -15.50 -21.88 -8.24
C PHE A 107 -16.43 -23.00 -8.67
N THR A 108 -16.01 -24.25 -8.47
CA THR A 108 -16.99 -25.34 -8.47
C THR A 108 -17.93 -25.15 -7.27
N LYS A 109 -19.11 -25.77 -7.32
CA LYS A 109 -20.07 -25.70 -6.22
C LYS A 109 -19.45 -26.17 -4.90
N GLU A 110 -18.64 -27.22 -4.93
CA GLU A 110 -17.94 -27.77 -3.77
C GLU A 110 -16.87 -26.81 -3.22
N GLU A 111 -16.13 -26.13 -4.10
CA GLU A 111 -15.17 -25.10 -3.72
C GLU A 111 -15.88 -23.93 -3.04
N ALA A 112 -16.96 -23.42 -3.65
CA ALA A 112 -17.74 -22.31 -3.12
C ALA A 112 -18.32 -22.63 -1.73
N GLU A 113 -18.91 -23.82 -1.55
CA GLU A 113 -19.42 -24.27 -0.24
C GLU A 113 -18.32 -24.41 0.82
N ARG A 114 -17.14 -24.88 0.44
CA ARG A 114 -15.98 -24.98 1.35
C ARG A 114 -15.51 -23.60 1.77
N ILE A 115 -15.29 -22.71 0.80
CA ILE A 115 -14.83 -21.33 1.00
C ILE A 115 -15.79 -20.65 1.97
N TRP A 116 -17.10 -20.66 1.68
CA TRP A 116 -18.13 -20.06 2.53
C TRP A 116 -18.11 -20.56 3.98
N LYS A 117 -17.91 -21.87 4.19
CA LYS A 117 -17.86 -22.50 5.52
C LYS A 117 -16.60 -22.17 6.29
N THR A 118 -15.45 -22.15 5.62
CA THR A 118 -14.16 -21.98 6.29
C THR A 118 -13.71 -20.53 6.37
N LYS A 119 -14.34 -19.63 5.59
CA LYS A 119 -13.89 -18.24 5.38
C LYS A 119 -12.42 -18.16 4.95
N VAL A 120 -11.93 -19.19 4.26
CA VAL A 120 -10.56 -19.25 3.71
C VAL A 120 -10.64 -19.08 2.21
N PHE A 121 -10.09 -17.98 1.71
CA PHE A 121 -10.15 -17.62 0.30
C PHE A 121 -8.98 -18.23 -0.51
N PRO A 122 -9.23 -18.86 -1.67
CA PRO A 122 -8.17 -19.39 -2.54
C PRO A 122 -7.59 -18.26 -3.39
N LEU A 123 -6.63 -17.52 -2.82
CA LEU A 123 -6.05 -16.34 -3.48
C LEU A 123 -5.31 -16.66 -4.79
N ASP A 124 -5.02 -17.92 -5.10
CA ASP A 124 -4.52 -18.31 -6.42
C ASP A 124 -5.49 -18.00 -7.56
N LYS A 125 -6.81 -18.05 -7.32
CA LYS A 125 -7.81 -17.62 -8.30
C LYS A 125 -7.92 -16.09 -8.36
N TYR A 126 -7.72 -15.42 -7.23
CA TYR A 126 -7.67 -13.94 -7.17
C TYR A 126 -6.52 -13.35 -8.01
N ARG A 127 -5.42 -14.08 -8.21
CA ARG A 127 -4.33 -13.69 -9.12
C ARG A 127 -4.79 -13.28 -10.53
N ASN A 128 -5.91 -13.81 -10.99
CA ASN A 128 -6.45 -13.50 -12.32
C ASN A 128 -7.03 -12.09 -12.42
N TYR A 129 -7.45 -11.52 -11.29
CA TYR A 129 -8.09 -10.21 -11.20
C TYR A 129 -7.08 -9.10 -10.98
N ILE A 130 -5.84 -9.44 -10.58
CA ILE A 130 -4.76 -8.47 -10.38
C ILE A 130 -4.14 -8.09 -11.73
N PHE A 131 -4.15 -6.79 -12.04
CA PHE A 131 -3.45 -6.22 -13.19
C PHE A 131 -2.71 -4.94 -12.85
N VAL A 132 -1.71 -4.62 -13.68
CA VAL A 132 -0.94 -3.39 -13.59
C VAL A 132 -1.67 -2.31 -14.38
N ASP A 133 -2.00 -1.19 -13.74
CA ASP A 133 -2.68 -0.07 -14.38
C ASP A 133 -1.70 1.04 -14.78
N ASN A 134 -0.66 1.24 -13.97
CA ASN A 134 0.33 2.27 -14.21
C ASN A 134 1.70 1.89 -13.66
N ILE A 135 2.75 2.31 -14.37
CA ILE A 135 4.14 2.19 -13.92
C ILE A 135 4.75 3.59 -13.83
N GLN A 136 5.11 3.99 -12.61
CA GLN A 136 5.86 5.21 -12.36
C GLN A 136 7.33 4.88 -12.08
N ILE A 137 8.24 5.67 -12.62
CA ILE A 137 9.69 5.57 -12.36
C ILE A 137 10.16 6.91 -11.82
N THR A 138 11.07 6.88 -10.85
CA THR A 138 11.70 8.08 -10.28
C THR A 138 13.17 8.18 -10.68
N ASN A 139 13.73 9.39 -10.67
CA ASN A 139 15.15 9.63 -10.96
C ASN A 139 16.12 9.06 -9.90
N GLU A 140 15.62 8.40 -8.87
CA GLU A 140 16.41 7.70 -7.86
C GLU A 140 16.62 6.21 -8.21
N GLY A 141 16.02 5.75 -9.31
CA GLY A 141 16.10 4.37 -9.78
C GLY A 141 15.03 3.44 -9.22
N ASN A 142 14.05 3.98 -8.49
CA ASN A 142 12.89 3.23 -8.02
C ASN A 142 11.79 3.24 -9.08
N PHE A 143 10.99 2.18 -9.10
CA PHE A 143 9.74 2.10 -9.83
C PHE A 143 8.59 1.77 -8.88
N TYR A 144 7.40 2.07 -9.35
CA TYR A 144 6.16 1.94 -8.62
C TYR A 144 5.13 1.37 -9.58
N PHE A 145 4.56 0.24 -9.21
CA PHE A 145 3.46 -0.36 -9.96
C PHE A 145 2.18 -0.01 -9.22
N GLU A 146 1.32 0.75 -9.89
CA GLU A 146 -0.06 0.93 -9.48
C GLU A 146 -0.83 -0.30 -9.96
N VAL A 147 -1.39 -1.01 -8.99
CA VAL A 147 -2.05 -2.30 -9.19
C VAL A 147 -3.52 -2.11 -8.88
N ALA A 148 -4.35 -2.51 -9.81
CA ALA A 148 -5.80 -2.52 -9.69
C ALA A 148 -6.31 -3.97 -9.77
N ASP A 149 -7.55 -4.16 -9.30
CA ASP A 149 -8.19 -5.47 -9.28
C ASP A 149 -9.62 -5.48 -9.84
N ASP A 150 -9.84 -4.74 -10.92
CA ASP A 150 -11.15 -4.57 -11.59
C ASP A 150 -12.24 -4.10 -10.60
N TYR A 151 -11.86 -3.27 -9.62
CA TYR A 151 -12.75 -2.77 -8.56
C TYR A 151 -13.37 -3.88 -7.70
N THR A 152 -12.74 -5.06 -7.66
CA THR A 152 -13.33 -6.29 -7.13
C THR A 152 -13.08 -6.46 -5.62
N VAL A 153 -11.88 -6.12 -5.14
CA VAL A 153 -11.47 -6.42 -3.75
C VAL A 153 -10.98 -5.19 -3.04
N VAL A 154 -10.26 -4.31 -3.75
CA VAL A 154 -9.79 -3.04 -3.16
C VAL A 154 -10.72 -1.87 -3.46
N GLY A 155 -11.76 -2.08 -4.27
CA GLY A 155 -12.70 -1.04 -4.67
C GLY A 155 -12.03 0.06 -5.50
N ASP A 156 -12.38 1.32 -5.23
CA ASP A 156 -11.76 2.51 -5.86
C ASP A 156 -10.34 2.82 -5.33
N ASN A 157 -9.73 1.93 -4.54
CA ASN A 157 -8.39 2.15 -3.99
C ASN A 157 -7.31 1.55 -4.88
N TRP A 158 -6.20 2.28 -5.04
CA TRP A 158 -5.04 1.80 -5.77
C TRP A 158 -3.99 1.24 -4.83
N ILE A 159 -3.40 0.10 -5.19
CA ILE A 159 -2.26 -0.44 -4.44
C ILE A 159 -0.97 -0.14 -5.18
N TRP A 160 -0.03 0.49 -4.48
CA TRP A 160 1.26 0.88 -5.02
C TRP A 160 2.35 -0.07 -4.55
N LEU A 161 2.94 -0.84 -5.47
CA LEU A 161 4.10 -1.69 -5.22
C LEU A 161 5.38 -0.96 -5.59
N LYS A 162 6.19 -0.62 -4.60
CA LYS A 162 7.50 0.02 -4.80
C LYS A 162 8.60 -1.03 -4.91
N GLY A 163 9.46 -0.85 -5.91
CA GLY A 163 10.59 -1.72 -6.17
C GLY A 163 11.75 -1.01 -6.88
N ASN A 164 12.82 -1.76 -7.08
CA ASN A 164 13.90 -1.42 -8.02
C ASN A 164 14.41 -2.71 -8.66
N ILE A 165 15.22 -2.57 -9.71
CA ILE A 165 15.69 -3.70 -10.51
C ILE A 165 16.48 -4.71 -9.65
N ASP A 166 17.37 -4.23 -8.80
CA ASP A 166 18.30 -5.07 -8.05
C ASP A 166 17.63 -5.86 -6.92
N LYS A 167 16.62 -5.28 -6.28
CA LYS A 167 15.99 -5.83 -5.06
C LYS A 167 14.62 -6.45 -5.29
N GLY A 168 13.98 -6.19 -6.44
CA GLY A 168 12.58 -6.53 -6.64
C GLY A 168 11.65 -5.58 -5.87
N PHE A 169 10.45 -6.07 -5.53
CA PHE A 169 9.49 -5.34 -4.69
C PHE A 169 9.90 -5.43 -3.22
N PHE A 170 9.91 -4.29 -2.55
CA PHE A 170 10.29 -4.19 -1.14
C PHE A 170 9.28 -3.40 -0.29
N ALA A 171 8.25 -2.82 -0.91
CA ALA A 171 7.24 -2.02 -0.23
C ALA A 171 5.90 -2.04 -1.01
N ALA A 172 4.78 -1.96 -0.29
CA ALA A 172 3.42 -1.97 -0.84
C ALA A 172 2.47 -1.10 0.01
N SER A 173 1.62 -0.27 -0.59
CA SER A 173 0.65 0.56 0.16
C SER A 173 -0.71 0.65 -0.52
N PHE A 174 -1.78 0.77 0.28
CA PHE A 174 -3.04 1.37 -0.17
C PHE A 174 -2.79 2.87 -0.34
N ASP A 175 -3.12 3.40 -1.52
CA ASP A 175 -2.90 4.76 -1.99
C ASP A 175 -1.43 5.17 -2.23
N ASP A 176 -1.25 6.31 -2.92
CA ASP A 176 0.01 7.05 -3.09
C ASP A 176 0.70 7.38 -1.75
N LEU A 177 -0.04 7.21 -0.66
CA LEU A 177 0.34 7.39 0.73
C LEU A 177 0.89 6.08 1.27
N PHE A 178 2.22 5.94 1.30
CA PHE A 178 2.95 4.84 1.94
C PHE A 178 2.83 4.82 3.48
N GLU A 179 1.61 4.92 4.01
CA GLU A 179 1.30 5.02 5.44
C GLU A 179 1.55 3.71 6.19
N PHE A 180 1.52 2.56 5.50
CA PHE A 180 1.59 1.23 6.12
C PHE A 180 2.90 0.48 5.91
N VAL A 181 3.85 1.03 5.14
CA VAL A 181 5.17 0.43 4.98
C VAL A 181 6.13 1.05 5.98
N THR A 182 6.30 0.38 7.11
CA THR A 182 7.41 0.67 8.01
C THR A 182 8.75 0.43 7.31
N ASP A 183 9.37 1.54 6.93
CA ASP A 183 10.79 1.83 7.08
C ASP A 183 11.85 0.98 6.37
N LEU A 184 11.52 0.02 5.50
CA LEU A 184 12.62 -0.66 4.80
C LEU A 184 13.28 0.20 3.72
N GLU A 185 12.59 1.09 3.01
CA GLU A 185 13.20 1.79 1.84
C GLU A 185 12.58 3.16 1.48
N LEU A 186 11.96 3.87 2.42
CA LEU A 186 11.40 5.22 2.16
C LEU A 186 12.39 6.36 2.53
N ASN A 187 13.67 6.07 2.71
CA ASN A 187 14.69 7.06 3.08
C ASN A 187 15.23 7.85 1.88
N ASP A 188 14.65 7.67 0.71
CA ASP A 188 14.97 8.44 -0.49
C ASP A 188 14.25 9.81 -0.53
N GLU A 189 14.75 10.70 -1.38
CA GLU A 189 14.26 12.08 -1.51
C GLU A 189 12.80 12.09 -1.93
N PHE A 190 12.38 11.17 -2.81
CA PHE A 190 10.99 11.09 -3.27
C PHE A 190 10.03 10.79 -2.11
N SER A 191 10.37 9.79 -1.31
CA SER A 191 9.61 9.39 -0.14
C SER A 191 9.60 10.48 0.94
N SER A 192 10.72 11.20 1.11
CA SER A 192 10.80 12.37 2.01
C SER A 192 9.88 13.50 1.56
N ILE A 193 9.86 13.82 0.26
CA ILE A 193 8.99 14.86 -0.30
C ILE A 193 7.52 14.43 -0.23
N LEU A 194 7.17 13.16 -0.48
CA LEU A 194 5.81 12.67 -0.28
C LEU A 194 5.37 12.85 1.18
N ARG A 195 6.25 12.49 2.13
CA ARG A 195 6.00 12.73 3.56
C ARG A 195 5.77 14.20 3.89
N GLU A 196 6.54 15.10 3.30
CA GLU A 196 6.37 16.55 3.47
C GLU A 196 5.05 17.04 2.84
N LYS A 197 4.79 16.70 1.57
CA LYS A 197 3.63 17.12 0.77
C LYS A 197 2.32 16.74 1.45
N PHE A 198 2.21 15.48 1.87
CA PHE A 198 1.00 14.99 2.52
C PHE A 198 0.96 15.29 4.02
N LYS A 199 1.96 16.01 4.56
CA LYS A 199 2.16 16.18 6.00
C LYS A 199 1.97 14.85 6.72
N ILE A 200 2.61 13.81 6.21
CA ILE A 200 2.63 12.47 6.82
C ILE A 200 3.36 12.61 8.15
N GLY A 201 2.60 12.99 9.17
CA GLY A 201 3.03 12.83 10.53
C GLY A 201 3.25 11.33 10.75
N TYR A 202 4.45 10.87 11.10
CA TYR A 202 4.89 11.06 12.49
C TYR A 202 3.76 11.67 13.29
N ALA A 203 2.86 10.85 13.82
CA ALA A 203 1.79 11.31 14.67
C ALA A 203 2.40 11.94 15.93
N ASP A 204 2.85 13.17 15.81
CA ASP A 204 2.77 14.14 16.87
C ASP A 204 1.27 14.38 17.08
N ALA A 205 0.82 14.18 18.32
CA ALA A 205 -0.56 14.27 18.76
C ALA A 205 -1.16 15.69 18.65
N SER A 206 -0.60 16.56 17.81
CA SER A 206 -0.92 17.98 17.76
C SER A 206 -1.18 18.54 16.35
N SER A 207 -1.01 17.79 15.26
CA SER A 207 -1.18 18.34 13.89
C SER A 207 -2.44 17.84 13.17
N PHE A 208 -3.48 18.67 13.25
CA PHE A 208 -4.75 18.58 12.51
C PHE A 208 -4.56 18.84 10.99
N PHE A 209 -4.06 17.87 10.23
CA PHE A 209 -4.39 17.78 8.81
C PHE A 209 -5.08 16.45 8.53
N VAL A 210 -6.27 16.58 7.95
CA VAL A 210 -7.35 15.61 7.94
C VAL A 210 -7.15 14.63 6.78
N SER A 211 -6.51 13.49 7.05
CA SER A 211 -7.06 12.21 6.64
C SER A 211 -7.71 11.62 7.89
N ARG A 212 -9.00 11.27 7.83
CA ARG A 212 -9.68 10.65 8.97
C ARG A 212 -9.06 9.26 9.14
N ARG A 213 -8.07 9.13 10.02
CA ARG A 213 -7.51 7.82 10.39
C ARG A 213 -8.66 6.93 10.84
N GLU A 214 -8.81 5.79 10.17
CA GLU A 214 -9.84 4.79 10.42
C GLU A 214 -9.14 3.42 10.46
N GLY A 215 -9.58 2.53 11.34
CA GLY A 215 -9.08 1.16 11.40
C GLY A 215 -7.79 0.98 12.20
N LEU A 216 -7.21 -0.22 12.06
CA LEU A 216 -6.05 -0.66 12.84
C LEU A 216 -4.81 0.14 12.49
N THR A 217 -4.20 0.72 13.51
CA THR A 217 -2.98 1.51 13.41
C THR A 217 -1.88 0.87 14.23
N LYS A 218 -0.71 0.70 13.62
CA LYS A 218 0.53 0.28 14.29
C LYS A 218 1.51 1.48 14.32
N LEU A 219 2.06 1.77 15.49
CA LEU A 219 3.09 2.79 15.71
C LEU A 219 4.41 2.10 16.03
N TYR A 220 5.53 2.68 15.61
CA TYR A 220 6.85 2.07 15.75
C TYR A 220 7.89 3.07 16.29
N TYR A 221 8.89 2.57 17.00
CA TYR A 221 9.98 3.38 17.54
C TYR A 221 10.92 3.85 16.44
N LYS A 222 11.12 5.16 16.31
CA LYS A 222 11.98 5.77 15.28
C LYS A 222 13.42 5.23 15.23
N LYS A 223 13.95 4.82 16.39
CA LYS A 223 15.37 4.45 16.55
C LYS A 223 15.68 3.02 16.10
N ASN A 224 14.73 2.10 16.26
CA ASN A 224 14.97 0.66 16.06
C ASN A 224 13.84 -0.06 15.32
N HIS A 225 12.80 0.66 14.90
CA HIS A 225 11.66 0.17 14.12
C HIS A 225 10.88 -0.97 14.76
N LYS A 226 11.02 -1.17 16.08
CA LYS A 226 10.17 -2.11 16.83
C LYS A 226 8.79 -1.51 17.06
N LEU A 227 7.77 -2.38 17.13
CA LEU A 227 6.39 -2.00 17.42
C LEU A 227 6.36 -1.23 18.75
N ALA A 228 5.79 -0.03 18.74
CA ALA A 228 5.63 0.86 19.88
C ALA A 228 4.18 0.89 20.36
N ALA A 229 3.21 0.82 19.44
CA ALA A 229 1.80 0.68 19.80
C ALA A 229 0.98 0.05 18.68
N ILE A 230 -0.19 -0.47 19.04
CA ILE A 230 -1.18 -0.99 18.10
C ILE A 230 -2.58 -0.76 18.67
N GLY A 231 -3.51 -0.30 17.85
CA GLY A 231 -4.91 -0.08 18.24
C GLY A 231 -5.69 0.61 17.13
N ASN A 232 -7.00 0.79 17.31
CA ASN A 232 -7.88 1.31 16.26
C ASN A 232 -8.08 2.81 16.39
N TYR A 233 -8.23 3.49 15.24
CA TYR A 233 -8.87 4.79 15.17
C TYR A 233 -10.28 4.66 14.57
N LYS A 234 -11.22 5.45 15.09
CA LYS A 234 -12.57 5.63 14.56
C LYS A 234 -12.83 7.13 14.40
N SER A 235 -13.13 7.57 13.18
CA SER A 235 -13.32 9.00 12.85
C SER A 235 -12.14 9.88 13.30
N GLY A 236 -10.91 9.38 13.18
CA GLY A 236 -9.69 10.09 13.56
C GLY A 236 -9.37 10.07 15.07
N LYS A 237 -10.11 9.31 15.88
CA LYS A 237 -9.90 9.20 17.34
C LYS A 237 -9.59 7.77 17.77
N LYS A 238 -8.74 7.56 18.76
CA LYS A 238 -8.46 6.23 19.32
C LYS A 238 -9.76 5.61 19.85
N GLU A 239 -9.99 4.37 19.44
CA GLU A 239 -11.15 3.59 19.81
C GLU A 239 -10.71 2.15 20.16
N GLY A 240 -11.34 1.57 21.18
CA GLY A 240 -11.06 0.21 21.65
C GLY A 240 -9.69 0.04 22.32
N ILE A 241 -9.24 -1.21 22.38
CA ILE A 241 -8.02 -1.57 23.13
C ILE A 241 -6.78 -1.21 22.32
N TRP A 242 -5.99 -0.31 22.89
CA TRP A 242 -4.64 0.03 22.46
C TRP A 242 -3.61 -0.75 23.28
N LYS A 243 -2.63 -1.36 22.63
CA LYS A 243 -1.48 -2.00 23.26
C LYS A 243 -0.23 -1.17 22.97
N PHE A 244 0.64 -1.02 23.97
CA PHE A 244 1.89 -0.27 23.86
C PHE A 244 3.05 -1.15 24.31
N TYR A 245 4.19 -0.96 23.66
CA TYR A 245 5.40 -1.77 23.83
C TYR A 245 6.58 -0.85 24.07
N ASP A 246 7.67 -1.35 24.67
CA ASP A 246 8.94 -0.63 24.82
C ASP A 246 9.87 -0.80 23.62
N GLU A 247 11.02 -0.11 23.63
CA GLU A 247 12.05 -0.23 22.59
C GLU A 247 12.59 -1.66 22.46
N ASP A 248 12.38 -2.55 23.43
CA ASP A 248 12.76 -3.96 23.32
C ASP A 248 11.68 -4.85 22.71
N GLY A 249 10.46 -4.32 22.52
CA GLY A 249 9.29 -5.02 21.99
C GLY A 249 8.44 -5.67 23.09
N LYS A 250 8.71 -5.40 24.37
CA LYS A 250 7.94 -5.92 25.49
C LYS A 250 6.70 -5.05 25.70
N LEU A 251 5.55 -5.70 25.86
CA LEU A 251 4.29 -5.01 26.16
C LEU A 251 4.39 -4.27 27.50
N THR A 252 4.21 -2.96 27.48
CA THR A 252 4.29 -2.09 28.66
C THR A 252 2.93 -1.69 29.19
N LYS A 253 1.92 -1.52 28.32
CA LYS A 253 0.55 -1.22 28.77
C LYS A 253 -0.52 -1.57 27.75
N LYS A 254 -1.74 -1.72 28.24
CA LYS A 254 -2.97 -1.74 27.45
C LYS A 254 -3.88 -0.63 27.94
N VAL A 255 -4.53 0.09 27.04
CA VAL A 255 -5.48 1.15 27.36
C VAL A 255 -6.72 0.99 26.50
N ASN A 256 -7.91 0.95 27.11
CA ASN A 256 -9.17 1.05 26.37
C ASN A 256 -9.50 2.52 26.12
N TYR A 257 -9.70 2.89 24.86
CA TYR A 257 -10.07 4.24 24.45
C TYR A 257 -11.49 4.29 23.90
N VAL A 258 -12.24 5.33 24.24
CA VAL A 258 -13.53 5.68 23.61
C VAL A 258 -13.43 7.13 23.14
N ASN A 259 -13.38 7.35 21.83
CA ASN A 259 -13.20 8.67 21.22
C ASN A 259 -12.02 9.47 21.82
N ASP A 260 -10.83 8.87 21.87
CA ASP A 260 -9.59 9.37 22.52
C ASP A 260 -9.59 9.43 24.05
N ILE A 261 -10.72 9.14 24.71
CA ILE A 261 -10.80 9.14 26.18
C ILE A 261 -10.34 7.77 26.70
N ALA A 262 -9.28 7.75 27.50
CA ALA A 262 -8.83 6.54 28.17
C ALA A 262 -9.79 6.19 29.32
N GLU A 263 -10.41 5.01 29.25
CA GLU A 263 -11.35 4.53 30.28
C GLU A 263 -10.68 3.55 31.25
N GLU A 264 -9.90 2.60 30.72
CA GLU A 264 -9.22 1.57 31.50
C GLU A 264 -7.76 1.44 31.06
N GLU A 265 -6.83 1.41 32.02
CA GLU A 265 -5.40 1.21 31.75
C GLU A 265 -4.85 0.05 32.60
N VAL A 266 -4.15 -0.87 31.94
CA VAL A 266 -3.41 -1.96 32.55
C VAL A 266 -1.94 -1.79 32.21
N VAL A 267 -1.10 -1.52 33.22
CA VAL A 267 0.35 -1.36 33.07
C VAL A 267 1.06 -2.67 33.42
N TYR A 268 2.01 -3.07 32.58
CA TYR A 268 2.85 -4.24 32.76
C TYR A 268 4.26 -3.77 33.15
N GLY A 269 4.63 -4.00 34.42
CA GLY A 269 5.95 -3.66 34.95
C GLY A 269 7.03 -4.69 34.62
N ILE A 270 8.26 -4.21 34.50
CA ILE A 270 9.48 -5.01 34.70
C ILE A 270 9.70 -5.05 36.23
N ASN A 271 9.48 -6.21 36.86
CA ASN A 271 10.07 -6.49 38.17
C ASN A 271 11.57 -6.76 37.98
#